data_AF-A0A3A2ZBI3-F1
#
_entry.id   AF-A0A3A2ZBI3-F1
#
_cell.length_a   1.000
_cell.length_b   1.000
_cell.length_c   1.000
_cell.angle_alpha   90.00
_cell.angle_beta   90.00
_cell.angle_gamma   90.00
#
_symmetry.space_group_name_H-M   'P 1'
#
loop_
_entity.id
_entity.type
_entity.pdbx_description
1 polymer ?
#
loop_
_entity_poly.entity_id
_entity_poly.type
_entity_poly.pdbx_seq_one_letter_code
_entity_poly.pdbx_strand_id
1 'polypeptide(L)'
;MTEALPIPEVFQVRKNKILSELSIPDAEYTDLSPKGSVDEGIRDLIGDINALPGLVTTSSCAGRISVFMEGRKKQRQQNQQESERQFVPSGGKGSGKWLFVSHDPFKNSPADGDRKSLHEIFGMVEGDGKMPTNKALRLVRFSFEPMILHIMTATLHHAQPVLSAASSSGFRESGLQSLNCLQNTPDSSSPIVAVRASGLALESIIGYCEEDTDHNSSPDTEPIIRSLVSEEYLQMLIAISNERFAVNSERKERFRA
;
A
#
# COMPACT_ATOMS: atom_id res chain seq x y z
N MET A 1 -26.69 14.99 27.08
CA MET A 1 -26.12 15.94 26.11
C MET A 1 -24.63 15.99 26.38
N THR A 2 -23.84 15.26 25.61
CA THR A 2 -22.38 15.32 25.67
C THR A 2 -21.94 16.64 25.03
N GLU A 3 -21.42 17.57 25.83
CA GLU A 3 -20.76 18.77 25.31
C GLU A 3 -19.65 18.33 24.35
N ALA A 4 -19.72 18.78 23.10
CA ALA A 4 -18.67 18.54 22.13
C ALA A 4 -17.41 19.28 22.60
N LEU A 5 -16.36 18.53 22.93
CA LEU A 5 -15.06 19.10 23.29
C LEU A 5 -14.58 20.05 22.19
N PRO A 6 -14.03 21.23 22.53
CA PRO A 6 -13.58 22.19 21.54
C PRO A 6 -12.49 21.59 20.65
N ILE A 7 -12.59 21.82 19.35
CA ILE A 7 -11.57 21.39 18.38
C ILE A 7 -10.37 22.34 18.49
N PRO A 8 -9.14 21.83 18.70
CA PRO A 8 -7.96 22.66 18.79
C PRO A 8 -7.70 23.45 17.50
N GLU A 9 -7.32 24.72 17.60
CA GLU A 9 -6.99 25.56 16.44
C GLU A 9 -5.84 24.99 15.62
N VAL A 10 -4.83 24.43 16.29
CA VAL A 10 -3.71 23.73 15.64
C VAL A 10 -4.18 22.61 14.72
N PHE A 11 -5.23 21.86 15.12
CA PHE A 11 -5.82 20.83 14.27
C PHE A 11 -6.53 21.45 13.06
N GLN A 12 -7.30 22.52 13.25
CA GLN A 12 -8.02 23.18 12.15
C GLN A 12 -7.07 23.72 11.09
N VAL A 13 -5.97 24.36 11.50
CA VAL A 13 -4.94 24.84 10.58
C VAL A 13 -4.35 23.68 9.78
N ARG A 14 -4.02 22.56 10.43
CA ARG A 14 -3.49 21.36 9.75
C ARG A 14 -4.52 20.73 8.81
N LYS A 15 -5.78 20.60 9.25
CA LYS A 15 -6.88 20.07 8.43
C LYS A 15 -7.06 20.90 7.17
N ASN A 16 -7.13 22.22 7.28
CA ASN A 16 -7.29 23.11 6.13
C ASN A 16 -6.12 22.97 5.14
N LYS A 17 -4.89 22.87 5.65
CA LYS A 17 -3.72 22.62 4.82
C LYS A 17 -3.83 21.28 4.06
N ILE A 18 -4.13 20.18 4.76
CA ILE A 18 -4.27 18.86 4.13
C ILE A 18 -5.40 18.84 3.10
N LEU A 19 -6.54 19.46 3.40
CA LEU A 19 -7.66 19.56 2.45
C LEU A 19 -7.27 20.37 1.20
N SER A 20 -6.48 21.43 1.36
CA SER A 20 -5.98 22.19 0.21
C SER A 20 -5.03 21.35 -0.66
N GLU A 21 -4.20 20.49 -0.05
CA GLU A 21 -3.31 19.56 -0.75
C GLU A 21 -4.09 18.44 -1.46
N LEU A 22 -5.17 17.94 -0.84
CA LEU A 22 -6.06 16.92 -1.42
C LEU A 22 -6.99 17.45 -2.52
N SER A 23 -7.22 18.77 -2.57
CA SER A 23 -8.09 19.41 -3.57
C SER A 23 -7.36 19.76 -4.87
N ILE A 24 -6.05 19.50 -4.94
CA ILE A 24 -5.25 19.69 -6.15
C ILE A 24 -5.69 18.64 -7.19
N PRO A 25 -5.85 19.00 -8.48
CA PRO A 25 -6.23 18.06 -9.52
C PRO A 25 -5.33 16.82 -9.57
N ASP A 26 -5.90 15.65 -9.91
CA ASP A 26 -5.20 14.35 -9.96
C ASP A 26 -3.88 14.37 -10.76
N ALA A 27 -3.75 15.28 -11.72
CA ALA A 27 -2.55 15.46 -12.55
C ALA A 27 -1.34 16.07 -11.80
N GLU A 28 -1.57 16.70 -10.65
CA GLU A 28 -0.56 17.36 -9.81
C GLU A 28 -0.45 16.74 -8.41
N TYR A 29 -1.38 15.85 -8.02
CA TYR A 29 -1.28 15.08 -6.79
C TYR A 29 -0.21 14.00 -6.93
N THR A 30 0.66 13.84 -5.92
CA THR A 30 1.66 12.77 -5.89
C THR A 30 1.46 11.97 -4.60
N ASP A 31 0.58 10.98 -4.65
CA ASP A 31 0.50 9.97 -3.59
C ASP A 31 1.82 9.18 -3.53
N LEU A 32 2.23 8.76 -2.32
CA LEU A 32 3.35 7.84 -2.10
C LEU A 32 3.01 6.42 -2.60
N SER A 33 1.75 6.17 -2.97
CA SER A 33 1.31 5.01 -3.72
C SER A 33 1.82 5.07 -5.18
N PRO A 34 2.19 3.94 -5.81
CA PRO A 34 2.74 3.91 -7.17
C PRO A 34 1.89 4.58 -8.25
N LYS A 35 0.59 4.76 -7.98
CA LYS A 35 -0.39 5.36 -8.89
C LYS A 35 -0.31 6.90 -8.95
N GLY A 36 0.26 7.56 -7.96
CA GLY A 36 0.35 9.03 -7.89
C GLY A 36 -0.97 9.76 -7.63
N SER A 37 -2.14 9.19 -7.92
CA SER A 37 -3.46 9.79 -7.70
C SER A 37 -4.28 9.08 -6.62
N VAL A 38 -5.23 9.78 -5.98
CA VAL A 38 -6.21 9.17 -5.07
C VAL A 38 -7.10 8.17 -5.82
N ASP A 39 -7.22 6.94 -5.30
CA ASP A 39 -8.08 5.91 -5.89
C ASP A 39 -9.56 6.30 -5.92
N GLU A 40 -10.18 6.26 -7.11
CA GLU A 40 -11.60 6.52 -7.30
C GLU A 40 -12.49 5.71 -6.35
N GLY A 41 -12.14 4.45 -6.11
CA GLY A 41 -12.91 3.54 -5.25
C GLY A 41 -13.01 3.96 -3.77
N ILE A 42 -12.24 4.95 -3.30
CA ILE A 42 -12.28 5.45 -1.92
C ILE A 42 -12.55 6.96 -1.80
N ARG A 43 -12.66 7.70 -2.92
CA ARG A 43 -12.85 9.16 -2.93
C ARG A 43 -14.06 9.61 -2.14
N ASP A 44 -15.19 8.95 -2.34
CA ASP A 44 -16.43 9.24 -1.63
C ASP A 44 -16.27 9.10 -0.11
N LEU A 45 -15.63 8.01 0.34
CA LEU A 45 -15.39 7.77 1.76
C LEU A 45 -14.44 8.83 2.35
N ILE A 46 -13.41 9.22 1.60
CA ILE A 46 -12.52 10.32 1.97
C ILE A 46 -13.31 11.63 2.13
N GLY A 47 -14.18 11.94 1.18
CA GLY A 47 -15.06 13.12 1.22
C GLY A 47 -15.94 13.14 2.47
N ASP A 48 -16.62 12.03 2.75
CA ASP A 48 -17.51 11.90 3.91
C ASP A 48 -16.75 12.07 5.24
N ILE A 49 -15.58 11.42 5.38
CA ILE A 49 -14.73 11.56 6.57
C ILE A 49 -14.25 13.01 6.74
N ASN A 50 -13.81 13.63 5.65
CA ASN A 50 -13.27 15.00 5.67
C ASN A 50 -14.34 16.06 5.94
N ALA A 51 -15.61 15.78 5.66
CA ALA A 51 -16.73 16.63 6.03
C ALA A 51 -16.99 16.66 7.55
N LEU A 52 -16.58 15.62 8.29
CA LEU A 52 -16.80 15.55 9.73
C LEU A 52 -15.88 16.51 10.50
N PRO A 53 -16.41 17.29 11.46
CA PRO A 53 -15.60 18.11 12.35
C PRO A 53 -14.60 17.25 13.13
N GLY A 54 -13.36 17.72 13.23
CA GLY A 54 -12.34 17.05 14.03
C GLY A 54 -11.72 15.80 13.40
N LEU A 55 -12.00 15.50 12.12
CA LEU A 55 -11.35 14.42 11.35
C LEU A 55 -10.78 14.95 10.03
N VAL A 56 -9.66 14.38 9.59
CA VAL A 56 -9.11 14.57 8.24
C VAL A 56 -8.28 13.36 7.82
N THR A 57 -8.41 12.90 6.58
CA THR A 57 -7.60 11.83 6.00
C THR A 57 -6.23 12.37 5.55
N THR A 58 -5.14 11.67 5.84
CA THR A 58 -3.78 12.07 5.42
C THR A 58 -3.17 11.17 4.37
N SER A 59 -3.56 9.90 4.32
CA SER A 59 -3.15 8.95 3.29
C SER A 59 -4.17 7.80 3.23
N SER A 60 -4.39 7.27 2.03
CA SER A 60 -5.48 6.34 1.75
C SER A 60 -5.15 5.44 0.57
N CYS A 61 -5.55 4.17 0.64
CA CYS A 61 -5.51 3.24 -0.50
C CYS A 61 -6.79 2.41 -0.48
N ALA A 62 -7.43 2.25 -1.64
CA ALA A 62 -8.67 1.46 -1.76
C ALA A 62 -8.41 -0.06 -1.63
N GLY A 63 -7.15 -0.48 -1.77
CA GLY A 63 -6.71 -1.85 -1.91
C GLY A 63 -6.09 -2.07 -3.29
N ARG A 64 -5.12 -2.98 -3.40
CA ARG A 64 -4.42 -3.23 -4.66
C ARG A 64 -3.87 -4.65 -4.78
N ILE A 65 -3.78 -5.13 -6.00
CA ILE A 65 -2.89 -6.22 -6.41
C ILE A 65 -1.60 -5.58 -6.92
N SER A 66 -0.46 -6.18 -6.59
CA SER A 66 0.82 -5.78 -7.15
C SER A 66 1.77 -6.94 -7.36
N VAL A 67 2.64 -6.79 -8.34
CA VAL A 67 3.82 -7.62 -8.50
C VAL A 67 5.04 -6.73 -8.34
N PHE A 68 5.90 -7.08 -7.40
CA PHE A 68 7.05 -6.28 -7.02
C PHE A 68 8.32 -7.13 -6.98
N MET A 69 9.37 -6.64 -7.63
CA MET A 69 10.70 -7.22 -7.58
C MET A 69 11.54 -6.51 -6.53
N GLU A 70 12.20 -7.29 -5.66
CA GLU A 70 13.10 -6.77 -4.64
C GLU A 70 14.31 -6.00 -5.23
N GLY A 71 14.74 -4.96 -4.50
CA GLY A 71 15.95 -4.21 -4.83
C GLY A 71 17.23 -5.01 -4.59
N ARG A 72 18.34 -4.56 -5.19
CA ARG A 72 19.66 -5.16 -4.94
C ARG A 72 20.04 -5.00 -3.46
N LYS A 73 20.35 -6.11 -2.79
CA LYS A 73 20.94 -6.08 -1.45
C LYS A 73 22.36 -5.51 -1.58
N LYS A 74 22.59 -4.27 -1.13
CA LYS A 74 23.97 -3.78 -0.94
C LYS A 74 24.64 -4.73 0.03
N GLN A 75 25.67 -5.47 -0.40
CA GLN A 75 26.53 -6.17 0.53
C GLN A 75 27.02 -5.12 1.53
N ARG A 76 26.69 -5.30 2.81
CA ARG A 76 27.25 -4.47 3.89
C ARG A 76 28.76 -4.70 3.84
N GLN A 77 29.49 -3.83 3.16
CA GLN A 77 30.91 -3.68 3.43
C GLN A 77 30.98 -3.28 4.90
N GLN A 78 31.52 -4.18 5.72
CA GLN A 78 31.94 -3.87 7.08
C GLN A 78 33.10 -2.88 6.99
N ASN A 79 32.80 -1.61 6.74
CA ASN A 79 33.70 -0.52 7.09
C ASN A 79 32.87 0.51 7.83
N GLN A 80 33.11 0.55 9.14
CA GLN A 80 32.65 1.60 10.03
C GLN A 80 33.10 2.95 9.47
N GLN A 81 32.14 3.83 9.19
CA GLN A 81 32.26 5.25 9.50
C GLN A 81 30.87 5.88 9.53
N GLU A 82 30.59 6.50 10.67
CA GLU A 82 29.40 7.29 10.95
C GLU A 82 29.32 8.48 9.99
N SER A 83 28.34 8.47 9.08
CA SER A 83 27.79 9.72 8.55
C SER A 83 26.50 9.45 7.79
N GLU A 84 25.46 10.17 8.23
CA GLU A 84 24.14 10.33 7.62
C GLU A 84 23.24 9.09 7.61
N ARG A 85 22.23 9.11 8.50
CA ARG A 85 21.04 8.28 8.42
C ARG A 85 20.30 8.65 7.12
N GLN A 86 20.73 8.06 6.02
CA GLN A 86 20.08 8.20 4.73
C GLN A 86 18.65 7.68 4.91
N PHE A 87 17.70 8.61 4.84
CA PHE A 87 16.27 8.34 5.00
C PHE A 87 15.89 7.29 3.96
N VAL A 88 15.67 6.05 4.41
CA VAL A 88 15.09 5.02 3.53
C VAL A 88 13.70 5.55 3.16
N PRO A 89 13.36 5.72 1.88
CA PRO A 89 12.03 6.19 1.49
C PRO A 89 11.00 5.32 2.19
N SER A 90 10.08 5.98 2.90
CA SER A 90 9.10 5.39 3.81
C SER A 90 8.08 4.56 3.04
N GLY A 91 8.47 3.37 2.59
CA GLY A 91 7.64 2.46 1.82
C GLY A 91 8.07 0.99 1.88
N GLY A 92 9.01 0.62 2.76
CA GLY A 92 9.42 -0.77 3.03
C GLY A 92 10.03 -1.56 1.86
N LYS A 93 9.99 -1.02 0.63
CA LYS A 93 10.27 -1.73 -0.63
C LYS A 93 11.66 -1.45 -1.21
N GLY A 94 12.45 -0.59 -0.58
CA GLY A 94 13.86 -0.34 -0.95
C GLY A 94 14.04 0.09 -2.42
N SER A 95 15.12 -0.37 -3.06
CA SER A 95 15.47 -0.09 -4.46
C SER A 95 14.83 -1.05 -5.49
N GLY A 96 13.68 -1.64 -5.16
CA GLY A 96 13.00 -2.60 -6.03
C GLY A 96 12.17 -1.96 -7.15
N LYS A 97 11.59 -2.79 -8.03
CA LYS A 97 10.83 -2.37 -9.22
C LYS A 97 9.42 -2.93 -9.16
N TRP A 98 8.42 -2.08 -9.38
CA TRP A 98 7.04 -2.53 -9.61
C TRP A 98 6.92 -3.07 -11.03
N LEU A 99 6.43 -4.30 -11.16
CA LEU A 99 6.19 -4.96 -12.44
C LEU A 99 4.72 -4.85 -12.85
N PHE A 100 3.83 -4.87 -11.87
CA PHE A 100 2.38 -4.75 -12.07
C PHE A 100 1.72 -4.10 -10.86
N VAL A 101 0.70 -3.27 -11.09
CA VAL A 101 -0.17 -2.70 -10.05
C VAL A 101 -1.58 -2.57 -10.61
N SER A 102 -2.58 -3.03 -9.85
CA SER A 102 -4.00 -2.81 -10.13
C SER A 102 -4.73 -2.47 -8.83
N HIS A 103 -5.56 -1.43 -8.87
CA HIS A 103 -6.43 -1.06 -7.75
C HIS A 103 -7.86 -1.63 -7.88
N ASP A 104 -8.11 -2.35 -8.98
CA ASP A 104 -9.38 -2.99 -9.28
C ASP A 104 -9.23 -4.51 -9.37
N PRO A 105 -10.33 -5.27 -9.15
CA PRO A 105 -10.35 -6.71 -9.38
C PRO A 105 -9.86 -7.04 -10.80
N PHE A 106 -8.88 -7.93 -10.88
CA PHE A 106 -8.26 -8.27 -12.14
C PHE A 106 -9.09 -9.33 -12.88
N LYS A 107 -9.67 -8.97 -14.01
CA LYS A 107 -10.45 -9.89 -14.86
C LYS A 107 -9.60 -10.33 -16.03
N ASN A 108 -9.00 -11.53 -15.94
CA ASN A 108 -8.38 -12.17 -17.10
C ASN A 108 -9.48 -12.88 -17.91
N SER A 109 -10.16 -12.18 -18.81
CA SER A 109 -11.15 -12.82 -19.68
C SER A 109 -10.45 -13.43 -20.91
N PRO A 110 -10.56 -14.74 -21.14
CA PRO A 110 -10.01 -15.38 -22.34
C PRO A 110 -10.71 -15.01 -23.66
N ALA A 111 -11.67 -14.07 -23.63
CA ALA A 111 -12.53 -13.73 -24.76
C ALA A 111 -12.01 -12.61 -25.67
N ASP A 112 -10.94 -11.91 -25.29
CA ASP A 112 -10.33 -10.87 -26.14
C ASP A 112 -9.18 -11.46 -26.95
N GLY A 113 -9.18 -11.22 -28.26
CA GLY A 113 -8.35 -11.91 -29.26
C GLY A 113 -6.83 -11.67 -29.16
N ASP A 114 -6.35 -10.98 -28.13
CA ASP A 114 -4.93 -10.70 -27.88
C ASP A 114 -4.51 -11.26 -26.51
N ARG A 115 -4.29 -12.57 -26.47
CA ARG A 115 -4.26 -13.38 -25.25
C ARG A 115 -2.85 -13.43 -24.65
N LYS A 116 -2.43 -12.35 -24.00
CA LYS A 116 -1.20 -12.34 -23.20
C LYS A 116 -1.34 -13.28 -22.00
N SER A 117 -0.29 -14.05 -21.73
CA SER A 117 -0.20 -14.87 -20.50
C SER A 117 -0.13 -13.99 -19.26
N LEU A 118 -0.54 -14.51 -18.10
CA LEU A 118 -0.36 -13.80 -16.81
C LEU A 118 1.11 -13.54 -16.50
N HIS A 119 1.99 -14.42 -16.96
CA HIS A 119 3.44 -14.22 -16.92
C HIS A 119 3.83 -12.91 -17.59
N GLU A 120 3.44 -12.71 -18.86
CA GLU A 120 3.73 -11.49 -19.61
C GLU A 120 3.07 -10.26 -19.00
N ILE A 121 1.82 -10.38 -18.53
CA ILE A 121 1.09 -9.29 -17.86
C ILE A 121 1.82 -8.84 -16.59
N PHE A 122 2.43 -9.78 -15.87
CA PHE A 122 3.22 -9.50 -14.67
C PHE A 122 4.69 -9.18 -14.97
N GLY A 123 5.06 -9.00 -16.25
CA GLY A 123 6.42 -8.67 -16.66
C GLY A 123 7.43 -9.78 -16.40
N MET A 124 7.00 -11.03 -16.48
CA MET A 124 7.82 -12.23 -16.27
C MET A 124 7.81 -13.11 -17.52
N VAL A 125 8.85 -13.94 -17.65
CA VAL A 125 8.87 -15.07 -18.58
C VAL A 125 8.53 -16.36 -17.83
N GLU A 126 7.90 -17.31 -18.54
CA GLU A 126 7.64 -18.65 -18.00
C GLU A 126 8.97 -19.32 -17.60
N GLY A 127 8.97 -19.97 -16.44
CA GLY A 127 10.12 -20.70 -15.91
C GLY A 127 9.81 -22.18 -15.73
N ASP A 128 10.84 -22.98 -15.46
CA ASP A 128 10.72 -24.42 -15.27
C ASP A 128 10.29 -24.84 -13.85
N GLY A 129 9.91 -23.86 -13.02
CA GLY A 129 9.54 -24.04 -11.62
C GLY A 129 10.70 -24.35 -10.67
N LYS A 130 11.95 -24.33 -11.15
CA LYS A 130 13.13 -24.63 -10.33
C LYS A 130 13.80 -23.36 -9.84
N MET A 131 14.18 -23.38 -8.57
CA MET A 131 15.00 -22.33 -7.97
C MET A 131 16.47 -22.55 -8.33
N PRO A 132 17.17 -21.51 -8.85
CA PRO A 132 18.61 -21.57 -9.02
C PRO A 132 19.31 -21.78 -7.67
N THR A 133 20.16 -22.80 -7.58
CA THR A 133 21.05 -23.01 -6.44
C THR A 133 22.27 -22.10 -6.54
N ASN A 134 22.71 -21.53 -5.40
CA ASN A 134 23.97 -20.78 -5.25
C ASN A 134 24.06 -19.38 -5.88
N LYS A 135 22.95 -18.70 -6.19
CA LYS A 135 22.95 -17.28 -6.58
C LYS A 135 22.19 -16.43 -5.56
N ALA A 136 22.66 -15.20 -5.33
CA ALA A 136 21.89 -14.20 -4.59
C ALA A 136 20.76 -13.69 -5.49
N LEU A 137 19.58 -14.31 -5.38
CA LEU A 137 18.43 -13.98 -6.21
C LEU A 137 17.66 -12.79 -5.64
N ARG A 138 17.18 -11.90 -6.50
CA ARG A 138 16.15 -10.91 -6.15
C ARG A 138 14.80 -11.55 -6.39
N LEU A 139 13.96 -11.60 -5.37
CA LEU A 139 12.66 -12.26 -5.48
C LEU A 139 11.61 -11.35 -6.09
N VAL A 140 10.65 -11.97 -6.77
CA VAL A 140 9.44 -11.33 -7.27
C VAL A 140 8.27 -11.80 -6.42
N ARG A 141 7.54 -10.84 -5.86
CA ARG A 141 6.42 -11.07 -4.95
C ARG A 141 5.13 -10.58 -5.58
N PHE A 142 4.13 -11.45 -5.58
CA PHE A 142 2.73 -11.06 -5.74
C PHE A 142 2.18 -10.66 -4.36
N SER A 143 1.50 -9.52 -4.30
CA SER A 143 0.83 -9.07 -3.08
C SER A 143 -0.57 -8.54 -3.37
N PHE A 144 -1.55 -8.94 -2.57
CA PHE A 144 -2.79 -8.20 -2.39
C PHE A 144 -2.72 -7.44 -1.07
N GLU A 145 -2.80 -6.11 -1.15
CA GLU A 145 -2.84 -5.22 0.00
C GLU A 145 -4.26 -4.65 0.11
N PRO A 146 -4.97 -4.87 1.23
CA PRO A 146 -6.35 -4.40 1.42
C PRO A 146 -6.40 -2.88 1.66
N MET A 147 -7.62 -2.35 1.81
CA MET A 147 -7.83 -0.93 2.10
C MET A 147 -7.09 -0.50 3.37
N ILE A 148 -6.51 0.69 3.32
CA ILE A 148 -5.93 1.38 4.46
C ILE A 148 -6.31 2.86 4.44
N LEU A 149 -6.66 3.39 5.60
CA LEU A 149 -6.87 4.82 5.82
C LEU A 149 -6.04 5.28 7.02
N HIS A 150 -5.38 6.43 6.88
CA HIS A 150 -4.86 7.19 8.01
C HIS A 150 -5.74 8.41 8.22
N ILE A 151 -6.39 8.47 9.37
CA ILE A 151 -7.33 9.53 9.76
C ILE A 151 -6.71 10.26 10.94
N MET A 152 -6.27 11.49 10.70
CA MET A 152 -5.86 12.40 11.78
C MET A 152 -7.11 12.93 12.48
N THR A 153 -7.13 12.85 13.80
CA THR A 153 -8.24 13.30 14.63
C THR A 153 -7.84 14.47 15.50
N ALA A 154 -8.80 15.33 15.85
CA ALA A 154 -8.56 16.50 16.68
C ALA A 154 -8.11 16.12 18.09
N THR A 155 -8.73 15.08 18.66
CA THR A 155 -8.44 14.57 20.00
C THR A 155 -8.70 13.07 20.06
N LEU A 156 -8.36 12.43 21.19
CA LEU A 156 -8.70 11.02 21.45
C LEU A 156 -10.22 10.78 21.48
N HIS A 157 -11.00 11.78 21.92
CA HIS A 157 -12.46 11.70 21.88
C HIS A 157 -12.97 11.58 20.44
N HIS A 158 -12.34 12.25 19.47
CA HIS A 158 -12.66 12.10 18.05
C HIS A 158 -12.12 10.79 17.45
N ALA A 159 -11.05 10.22 18.01
CA ALA A 159 -10.49 8.94 17.57
C ALA A 159 -11.35 7.73 17.97
N GLN A 160 -11.96 7.77 19.15
CA GLN A 160 -12.77 6.68 19.68
C GLN A 160 -13.91 6.21 18.74
N PRO A 161 -14.79 7.07 18.20
CA PRO A 161 -15.86 6.63 17.32
C PRO A 161 -15.32 6.03 16.02
N VAL A 162 -14.22 6.55 15.48
CA VAL A 162 -13.56 6.00 14.29
C VAL A 162 -13.07 4.57 14.56
N LEU A 163 -12.41 4.34 15.70
CA LEU A 163 -11.94 3.01 16.10
C LEU A 163 -13.11 2.04 16.34
N SER A 164 -14.20 2.52 16.94
CA SER A 164 -15.41 1.73 17.16
C SER A 164 -16.03 1.30 15.83
N ALA A 165 -16.22 2.24 14.89
CA ALA A 165 -16.74 1.96 13.55
C ALA A 165 -15.83 1.03 12.76
N ALA A 166 -14.51 1.22 12.84
CA ALA A 166 -13.52 0.33 12.21
C ALA A 166 -13.66 -1.10 12.72
N SER A 167 -13.71 -1.29 14.04
CA SER A 167 -13.83 -2.60 14.67
C SER A 167 -15.14 -3.30 14.30
N SER A 168 -16.29 -2.61 14.38
CA SER A 168 -17.60 -3.16 14.03
C SER A 168 -17.71 -3.51 12.54
N SER A 169 -16.99 -2.79 11.68
CA SER A 169 -16.99 -3.00 10.23
C SER A 169 -15.97 -4.05 9.76
N GLY A 170 -15.24 -4.67 10.68
CA GLY A 170 -14.31 -5.76 10.38
C GLY A 170 -12.87 -5.32 10.12
N PHE A 171 -12.51 -4.06 10.37
CA PHE A 171 -11.13 -3.57 10.37
C PHE A 171 -10.49 -3.79 11.75
N ARG A 172 -10.36 -5.05 12.15
CA ARG A 172 -9.97 -5.45 13.51
C ARG A 172 -8.52 -5.11 13.87
N GLU A 173 -7.66 -4.91 12.88
CA GLU A 173 -6.27 -4.50 13.07
C GLU A 173 -6.09 -2.98 13.12
N SER A 174 -7.19 -2.24 13.29
CA SER A 174 -7.15 -0.78 13.40
C SER A 174 -6.70 -0.30 14.77
N GLY A 175 -6.01 0.83 14.82
CA GLY A 175 -5.48 1.37 16.07
C GLY A 175 -4.87 2.76 15.91
N LEU A 176 -4.41 3.32 17.02
CA LEU A 176 -3.58 4.54 16.99
C LEU A 176 -2.20 4.20 16.43
N GLN A 177 -1.71 5.01 15.50
CA GLN A 177 -0.39 4.80 14.88
C GLN A 177 0.77 5.12 15.84
N SER A 178 0.56 6.05 16.76
CA SER A 178 1.55 6.48 17.75
C SER A 178 0.86 6.92 19.04
N LEU A 179 1.58 6.78 20.15
CA LEU A 179 1.14 7.22 21.48
C LEU A 179 1.63 8.64 21.83
N ASN A 180 2.27 9.36 20.89
CA ASN A 180 2.76 10.72 21.13
C ASN A 180 1.65 11.70 21.54
N CYS A 181 0.40 11.44 21.14
CA CYS A 181 -0.76 12.22 21.57
C CYS A 181 -1.09 12.09 23.06
N LEU A 182 -0.49 11.13 23.77
CA LEU A 182 -0.62 10.97 25.23
C LEU A 182 0.44 11.75 26.00
N GLN A 183 1.44 12.32 25.32
CA GLN A 183 2.47 13.11 25.96
C GLN A 183 1.90 14.50 26.26
N ASN A 184 2.01 14.94 27.53
CA ASN A 184 1.60 16.28 27.98
C ASN A 184 2.62 17.34 27.54
N THR A 185 3.01 17.34 26.28
CA THR A 185 3.88 18.36 25.69
C THR A 185 3.02 19.38 24.94
N PRO A 186 3.44 20.65 24.85
CA PRO A 186 2.73 21.69 24.08
C PRO A 186 2.53 21.30 22.60
N ASP A 187 3.42 20.47 22.07
CA ASP A 187 3.38 19.92 20.71
C ASP A 187 2.65 18.58 20.61
N SER A 188 1.84 18.20 21.60
CA SER A 188 1.10 16.93 21.59
C SER A 188 0.40 16.75 20.23
N SER A 189 0.86 15.76 19.46
CA SER A 189 0.45 15.63 18.08
C SER A 189 -1.00 15.16 18.02
N SER A 190 -1.79 15.72 17.10
CA SER A 190 -3.10 15.18 16.74
C SER A 190 -3.02 13.66 16.54
N PRO A 191 -3.84 12.85 17.24
CA PRO A 191 -3.82 11.40 17.08
C PRO A 191 -4.06 10.99 15.63
N ILE A 192 -3.43 9.92 15.19
CA ILE A 192 -3.70 9.32 13.88
C ILE A 192 -4.24 7.91 14.09
N VAL A 193 -5.48 7.70 13.66
CA VAL A 193 -6.11 6.38 13.60
C VAL A 193 -5.77 5.76 12.26
N ALA A 194 -5.18 4.56 12.30
CA ALA A 194 -4.98 3.75 11.12
C ALA A 194 -6.10 2.71 11.03
N VAL A 195 -6.97 2.84 10.03
CA VAL A 195 -8.04 1.86 9.73
C VAL A 195 -7.47 0.85 8.75
N ARG A 196 -7.37 -0.42 9.16
CA ARG A 196 -6.66 -1.47 8.42
C ARG A 196 -7.39 -2.80 8.49
N ALA A 197 -7.31 -3.56 7.40
CA ALA A 197 -7.79 -4.94 7.29
C ALA A 197 -6.63 -5.90 7.03
N SER A 198 -5.53 -5.80 7.78
CA SER A 198 -4.28 -6.54 7.50
C SER A 198 -4.48 -8.06 7.39
N GLY A 199 -5.48 -8.62 8.05
CA GLY A 199 -5.84 -10.04 7.90
C GLY A 199 -6.35 -10.44 6.50
N LEU A 200 -6.71 -9.49 5.64
CA LEU A 200 -7.03 -9.73 4.23
C LEU A 200 -5.82 -9.69 3.30
N ALA A 201 -4.62 -9.36 3.79
CA ALA A 201 -3.43 -9.28 2.94
C ALA A 201 -2.99 -10.67 2.43
N LEU A 202 -2.62 -10.76 1.16
CA LEU A 202 -2.06 -11.96 0.53
C LEU A 202 -0.65 -11.62 0.08
N GLU A 203 0.31 -12.50 0.31
CA GLU A 203 1.63 -12.39 -0.29
C GLU A 203 2.11 -13.77 -0.73
N SER A 204 2.70 -13.85 -1.92
CA SER A 204 3.34 -15.06 -2.41
C SER A 204 4.57 -14.72 -3.26
N ILE A 205 5.60 -15.56 -3.18
CA ILE A 205 6.75 -15.48 -4.08
C ILE A 205 6.35 -16.18 -5.38
N ILE A 206 6.45 -15.46 -6.50
CA ILE A 206 6.03 -15.97 -7.81
C ILE A 206 7.18 -16.10 -8.80
N GLY A 207 8.36 -15.55 -8.49
CA GLY A 207 9.47 -15.54 -9.42
C GLY A 207 10.75 -15.01 -8.82
N TYR A 208 11.77 -14.91 -9.67
CA TYR A 208 13.05 -14.33 -9.34
C TYR A 208 13.63 -13.61 -10.54
N CYS A 209 14.52 -12.67 -10.26
CA CYS A 209 15.36 -12.03 -11.27
C CYS A 209 16.72 -12.72 -11.32
N GLU A 210 17.13 -13.16 -12.51
CA GLU A 210 18.51 -13.57 -12.75
C GLU A 210 19.37 -12.33 -12.89
N GLU A 211 20.46 -12.26 -12.13
CA GLU A 211 21.52 -11.28 -12.41
C GLU A 211 22.56 -11.95 -13.30
N ASP A 212 22.92 -11.28 -14.39
CA ASP A 212 24.15 -11.59 -15.12
C ASP A 212 25.32 -11.27 -14.20
N THR A 213 26.00 -12.32 -13.76
CA THR A 213 27.22 -12.22 -12.94
C THR A 213 28.42 -11.71 -13.74
N ASP A 214 28.26 -11.57 -15.05
CA ASP A 214 29.32 -11.08 -15.92
C ASP A 214 29.34 -9.55 -15.93
N HIS A 215 30.40 -9.00 -15.33
CA HIS A 215 30.77 -7.57 -15.34
C HIS A 215 30.97 -6.96 -16.75
N ASN A 216 30.74 -7.73 -17.82
CA ASN A 216 30.81 -7.31 -19.22
C ASN A 216 29.43 -7.12 -19.86
N SER A 217 28.33 -7.30 -19.12
CA SER A 217 27.00 -6.95 -19.62
C SER A 217 26.88 -5.42 -19.76
N SER A 218 26.53 -4.97 -20.96
CA SER A 218 26.20 -3.57 -21.24
C SER A 218 25.18 -3.08 -20.20
N PRO A 219 25.28 -1.84 -19.70
CA PRO A 219 24.32 -1.29 -18.74
C PRO A 219 22.87 -1.22 -19.26
N ASP A 220 22.64 -1.52 -20.54
CA ASP A 220 21.36 -1.45 -21.23
C ASP A 220 20.60 -2.80 -21.35
N THR A 221 21.16 -3.94 -20.91
CA THR A 221 20.42 -5.21 -20.97
C THR A 221 19.41 -5.29 -19.82
N GLU A 222 18.11 -5.30 -20.14
CA GLU A 222 17.08 -5.49 -19.11
C GLU A 222 17.21 -6.86 -18.43
N PRO A 223 17.10 -6.92 -17.10
CA PRO A 223 17.23 -8.18 -16.39
C PRO A 223 16.09 -9.14 -16.71
N ILE A 224 16.40 -10.42 -16.93
CA ILE A 224 15.40 -11.46 -17.18
C ILE A 224 14.73 -11.86 -15.86
N ILE A 225 13.40 -11.78 -15.84
CA ILE A 225 12.56 -12.07 -14.69
C ILE A 225 11.82 -13.38 -14.96
N ARG A 226 12.18 -14.45 -14.26
CA ARG A 226 11.58 -15.78 -14.47
C ARG A 226 10.53 -16.07 -13.40
N SER A 227 9.42 -16.65 -13.82
CA SER A 227 8.42 -17.21 -12.92
C SER A 227 8.89 -18.52 -12.32
N LEU A 228 8.45 -18.77 -11.08
CA LEU A 228 8.61 -20.03 -10.36
C LEU A 228 7.33 -20.85 -10.34
N VAL A 229 6.22 -20.27 -10.79
CA VAL A 229 4.87 -20.81 -10.61
C VAL A 229 4.19 -20.92 -11.96
N SER A 230 3.28 -21.88 -12.08
CA SER A 230 2.54 -22.08 -13.32
C SER A 230 1.48 -20.99 -13.53
N GLU A 231 0.94 -20.93 -14.74
CA GLU A 231 -0.15 -20.01 -15.10
C GLU A 231 -1.38 -20.23 -14.21
N GLU A 232 -1.71 -21.49 -13.91
CA GLU A 232 -2.84 -21.87 -13.05
C GLU A 232 -2.66 -21.37 -11.62
N TYR A 233 -1.42 -21.34 -11.10
CA TYR A 233 -1.13 -20.79 -9.79
C TYR A 233 -1.35 -19.27 -9.76
N LEU A 234 -0.93 -18.56 -10.81
CA LEU A 234 -1.19 -17.12 -10.94
C LEU A 234 -2.70 -16.82 -11.05
N GLN A 235 -3.45 -17.64 -11.80
CA GLN A 235 -4.91 -17.56 -11.87
C GLN A 235 -5.56 -17.74 -10.48
N MET A 236 -5.08 -18.72 -9.69
CA MET A 236 -5.54 -18.93 -8.32
C MET A 236 -5.27 -17.72 -7.42
N LEU A 237 -4.06 -17.12 -7.50
CA LEU A 237 -3.74 -15.91 -6.72
C LEU A 237 -4.65 -14.73 -7.08
N ILE A 238 -4.95 -14.54 -8.37
CA ILE A 238 -5.89 -13.52 -8.84
C ILE A 238 -7.29 -13.81 -8.30
N ALA A 239 -7.78 -15.06 -8.39
CA ALA A 239 -9.10 -15.43 -7.92
C ALA A 239 -9.27 -15.12 -6.41
N ILE A 240 -8.31 -15.53 -5.58
CA ILE A 240 -8.29 -15.22 -4.15
C ILE A 240 -8.24 -13.70 -3.91
N SER A 241 -7.46 -12.96 -4.69
CA SER A 241 -7.36 -11.50 -4.56
C SER A 241 -8.66 -10.80 -4.93
N ASN A 242 -9.37 -11.28 -5.95
CA ASN A 242 -10.69 -10.76 -6.35
C ASN A 242 -11.76 -11.02 -5.28
N GLU A 243 -11.75 -12.19 -4.64
CA GLU A 243 -12.60 -12.46 -3.48
C GLU A 243 -12.29 -11.49 -2.32
N ARG A 244 -11.00 -11.23 -2.07
CA ARG A 244 -10.58 -10.28 -1.03
C ARG A 244 -10.95 -8.84 -1.36
N PHE A 245 -10.93 -8.44 -2.63
CA PHE A 245 -11.48 -7.14 -3.07
C PHE A 245 -12.97 -7.02 -2.75
N ALA A 246 -13.75 -8.08 -2.95
CA ALA A 246 -15.19 -8.08 -2.64
C ALA A 246 -15.43 -7.91 -1.13
N VAL A 247 -14.74 -8.70 -0.30
CA VAL A 247 -14.80 -8.56 1.17
C VAL A 247 -14.34 -7.18 1.64
N ASN A 248 -13.27 -6.65 1.04
CA ASN A 248 -12.76 -5.32 1.34
C ASN A 248 -13.80 -4.23 1.00
N SER A 249 -14.51 -4.36 -0.11
CA SER A 249 -15.59 -3.45 -0.51
C SER A 249 -16.77 -3.50 0.45
N GLU A 250 -17.19 -4.69 0.88
CA GLU A 250 -18.24 -4.88 1.87
C GLU A 250 -17.88 -4.24 3.23
N ARG A 251 -16.63 -4.43 3.69
CA ARG A 251 -16.14 -3.79 4.93
C ARG A 251 -16.13 -2.27 4.80
N LYS A 252 -15.67 -1.74 3.66
CA LYS A 252 -15.66 -0.30 3.36
C LYS A 252 -17.07 0.29 3.42
N GLU A 253 -18.05 -0.37 2.81
CA GLU A 253 -19.46 0.05 2.85
C GLU A 253 -20.01 0.05 4.28
N ARG A 254 -19.75 -1.00 5.06
CA ARG A 254 -20.14 -1.06 6.48
C ARG A 254 -19.49 0.03 7.33
N PHE A 255 -18.25 0.40 7.03
CA PHE A 255 -17.53 1.47 7.73
C PHE A 255 -18.03 2.86 7.35
N ARG A 256 -18.54 3.04 6.13
CA ARG A 256 -19.10 4.28 5.63
C ARG A 256 -20.50 4.57 6.21
N ALA A 257 -21.30 3.52 6.43
CA ALA A 257 -22.66 3.59 6.95
C ALA A 257 -22.73 4.01 8.43
#